data_AF-A0A3B9J8T1-F1
#
_entry.id   AF-A0A3B9J8T1-F1
#
_cell.length_a   1.000
_cell.length_b   1.000
_cell.length_c   1.000
_cell.angle_alpha   90.00
_cell.angle_beta   90.00
_cell.angle_gamma   90.00
#
_symmetry.space_group_name_H-M   'P 1'
#
loop_
_entity.id
_entity.type
_entity.pdbx_description
1 polymer ?
#
loop_
_entity_poly.entity_id
_entity_poly.type
_entity_poly.pdbx_seq_one_letter_code
_entity_poly.pdbx_strand_id
1 'polypeptide(L)'
;AEDLAKTDSTFPYTIVLGKSEKLLWAWGWCAKDDTTLESNLAKMQQDFSLNGEPVAIDQFASLFYPSNDGLSCFAYFAQVTDFAGGEHHLVTTVTFTGTVNDGSDTYPAGKQIFDYAVYIKP
;
A
#
# COMPACT_ATOMS: atom_id res chain seq x y z
N ALA A 1 12.25 3.13 -8.67
CA ALA A 1 12.15 1.68 -8.39
C ALA A 1 13.19 1.24 -7.37
N GLU A 2 14.46 1.70 -7.48
CA GLU A 2 15.59 1.31 -6.60
C GLU A 2 15.43 1.52 -5.07
N ASP A 3 14.36 2.13 -4.57
CA ASP A 3 14.22 2.47 -3.14
C ASP A 3 13.04 1.78 -2.43
N LEU A 4 12.12 1.15 -3.17
CA LEU A 4 10.96 0.51 -2.55
C LEU A 4 11.29 -0.83 -1.87
N ALA A 5 12.53 -1.31 -1.94
CA ALA A 5 12.97 -2.50 -1.21
C ALA A 5 13.45 -2.22 0.23
N LYS A 6 13.60 -0.94 0.59
CA LYS A 6 14.02 -0.56 1.94
C LYS A 6 12.88 -0.74 2.93
N THR A 7 13.17 -1.39 4.05
CA THR A 7 12.34 -1.34 5.25
C THR A 7 12.85 -0.27 6.22
N ASP A 8 12.08 -0.04 7.26
CA ASP A 8 12.19 1.08 8.21
C ASP A 8 12.27 2.44 7.51
N SER A 9 11.45 2.57 6.46
CA SER A 9 11.42 3.71 5.56
C SER A 9 10.01 4.25 5.39
N THR A 10 9.91 5.58 5.26
CA THR A 10 8.69 6.29 4.89
C THR A 10 8.82 6.81 3.48
N PHE A 11 7.82 6.52 2.66
CA PHE A 11 7.67 6.96 1.28
C PHE A 11 6.57 8.04 1.25
N PRO A 12 6.94 9.33 1.26
CA PRO A 12 5.97 10.41 1.19
C PRO A 12 5.52 10.67 -0.25
N TYR A 13 4.22 10.89 -0.41
CA TYR A 13 3.60 11.27 -1.68
C TYR A 13 2.71 12.48 -1.45
N THR A 14 2.68 13.41 -2.42
CA THR A 14 1.79 14.57 -2.38
C THR A 14 0.87 14.54 -3.58
N ILE A 15 -0.43 14.63 -3.33
CA ILE A 15 -1.48 14.65 -4.34
C ILE A 15 -2.26 15.95 -4.17
N VAL A 16 -2.28 16.78 -5.22
CA VAL A 16 -2.99 18.08 -5.19
C VAL A 16 -4.14 18.05 -6.18
N LEU A 17 -5.36 18.22 -5.69
CA LEU A 17 -6.58 18.22 -6.50
C LEU A 17 -7.26 19.58 -6.48
N GLY A 18 -7.80 19.98 -7.64
CA GLY A 18 -8.54 21.24 -7.78
C GLY A 18 -9.93 21.23 -7.13
N LYS A 19 -10.47 20.03 -6.88
CA LYS A 19 -11.75 19.75 -6.21
C LYS A 19 -11.73 18.32 -5.71
N SER A 20 -12.69 17.96 -4.86
CA SER A 20 -12.85 16.57 -4.40
C SER A 20 -13.12 15.62 -5.57
N GLU A 21 -12.35 14.53 -5.64
CA GLU A 21 -12.50 13.46 -6.63
C GLU A 21 -12.52 12.10 -5.94
N LYS A 22 -13.01 11.10 -6.67
CA LYS A 22 -12.99 9.71 -6.24
C LYS A 22 -11.58 9.16 -6.44
N LEU A 23 -10.90 8.81 -5.35
CA LEU A 23 -9.56 8.25 -5.39
C LEU A 23 -9.59 6.75 -5.07
N LEU A 24 -8.67 6.01 -5.67
CA LEU A 24 -8.41 4.63 -5.31
C LEU A 24 -7.20 4.60 -4.37
N TRP A 25 -7.42 4.16 -3.14
CA TRP A 25 -6.34 3.89 -2.20
C TRP A 25 -6.01 2.41 -2.29
N ALA A 26 -4.83 2.11 -2.84
CA ALA A 26 -4.40 0.74 -3.08
C ALA A 26 -3.01 0.49 -2.53
N TRP A 27 -2.82 -0.74 -2.04
CA TRP A 27 -1.51 -1.31 -1.78
C TRP A 27 -1.49 -2.72 -2.35
N GLY A 28 -0.36 -3.13 -2.92
CA GLY A 28 -0.22 -4.47 -3.46
C GLY A 28 1.19 -5.00 -3.38
N TRP A 29 1.30 -6.31 -3.56
CA TRP A 29 2.53 -7.05 -3.58
C TRP A 29 2.51 -8.06 -4.72
N CYS A 30 3.58 -8.13 -5.50
CA CYS A 30 3.77 -9.14 -6.52
C CYS A 30 4.97 -10.02 -6.15
N ALA A 31 4.95 -11.26 -6.59
CA ALA A 31 6.08 -12.18 -6.49
C ALA A 31 6.18 -13.04 -7.76
N LYS A 32 7.33 -13.67 -7.97
CA LYS A 32 7.61 -14.50 -9.16
C LYS A 32 6.61 -15.63 -9.43
N ASP A 33 5.93 -16.13 -8.40
CA ASP A 33 4.94 -17.22 -8.48
C ASP A 33 4.02 -17.21 -7.25
N ASP A 34 2.92 -17.98 -7.32
CA ASP A 34 1.89 -18.05 -6.26
C ASP A 34 2.48 -18.54 -4.94
N THR A 35 3.38 -19.52 -4.97
CA THR A 35 4.02 -20.07 -3.76
C THR A 35 4.85 -19.01 -3.04
N THR A 36 5.60 -18.21 -3.81
CA THR A 36 6.40 -17.11 -3.27
C THR A 36 5.51 -15.98 -2.75
N LEU A 37 4.43 -15.67 -3.46
CA LEU A 37 3.45 -14.67 -3.03
C LEU A 37 2.82 -15.05 -1.69
N GLU A 38 2.27 -16.26 -1.57
CA GLU A 38 1.66 -16.74 -0.32
C GLU A 38 2.66 -16.75 0.84
N SER A 39 3.90 -17.22 0.59
CA SER A 39 4.95 -17.24 1.61
C SER A 39 5.32 -15.83 2.10
N ASN A 40 5.35 -14.86 1.19
CA ASN A 40 5.63 -13.46 1.53
C ASN A 40 4.47 -12.83 2.31
N LEU A 41 3.22 -12.99 1.83
CA LEU A 41 2.03 -12.44 2.49
C LEU A 41 1.87 -12.99 3.93
N ALA A 42 2.20 -14.26 4.18
CA ALA A 42 2.19 -14.84 5.53
C ALA A 42 3.16 -14.15 6.52
N LYS A 43 4.10 -13.35 6.01
CA LYS A 43 5.09 -12.58 6.79
C LYS A 43 4.84 -11.07 6.74
N MET A 44 3.68 -10.64 6.23
CA MET A 44 3.33 -9.24 6.16
C MET A 44 2.05 -8.95 6.95
N GLN A 45 1.98 -7.75 7.50
CA GLN A 45 0.76 -7.18 8.12
C GLN A 45 0.54 -5.79 7.53
N GLN A 46 -0.71 -5.48 7.19
CA GLN A 46 -1.09 -4.19 6.61
C GLN A 46 -2.03 -3.46 7.56
N ASP A 47 -1.66 -2.22 7.90
CA ASP A 47 -2.49 -1.30 8.66
C ASP A 47 -2.76 -0.05 7.82
N PHE A 48 -3.99 0.44 7.88
CA PHE A 48 -4.44 1.61 7.14
C PHE A 48 -4.95 2.66 8.13
N SER A 49 -4.61 3.94 7.91
CA SER A 49 -5.19 5.05 8.68
C SER A 49 -5.49 6.25 7.79
N LEU A 50 -6.58 6.95 8.11
CA LEU A 50 -6.98 8.20 7.47
C LEU A 50 -7.02 9.29 8.53
N ASN A 51 -6.21 10.34 8.37
CA ASN A 51 -6.08 11.44 9.33
C ASN A 51 -5.74 10.98 10.76
N GLY A 52 -4.94 9.92 10.88
CA GLY A 52 -4.55 9.33 12.16
C GLY A 52 -5.56 8.34 12.75
N GLU A 53 -6.77 8.23 12.18
CA GLU A 53 -7.77 7.27 12.62
C GLU A 53 -7.61 5.93 11.87
N PRO A 54 -7.56 4.78 12.57
CA PRO A 54 -7.46 3.48 11.93
C PRO A 54 -8.66 3.19 11.01
N VAL A 55 -8.37 2.66 9.83
CA VAL A 55 -9.38 2.14 8.90
C VAL A 55 -9.28 0.62 8.89
N ALA A 56 -10.39 -0.04 9.21
CA ALA A 56 -10.44 -1.50 9.26
C ALA A 56 -10.20 -2.10 7.87
N ILE A 57 -9.36 -3.13 7.81
CA ILE A 57 -8.96 -3.77 6.54
C ILE A 57 -10.12 -4.47 5.81
N ASP A 58 -11.20 -4.80 6.52
CA ASP A 58 -12.43 -5.37 5.95
C ASP A 58 -13.23 -4.36 5.11
N GLN A 59 -12.89 -3.07 5.18
CA GLN A 59 -13.40 -2.03 4.28
C GLN A 59 -12.66 -2.01 2.93
N PHE A 60 -11.56 -2.74 2.80
CA PHE A 60 -10.82 -2.89 1.55
C PHE A 60 -11.27 -4.16 0.83
N ALA A 61 -11.47 -4.05 -0.48
CA ALA A 61 -11.54 -5.23 -1.33
C ALA A 61 -10.14 -5.80 -1.51
N SER A 62 -10.04 -7.11 -1.67
CA SER A 62 -8.79 -7.81 -1.97
C SER A 62 -8.88 -8.64 -3.24
N LEU A 63 -7.80 -8.70 -4.01
CA LEU A 63 -7.74 -9.46 -5.25
C LEU A 63 -6.38 -10.13 -5.44
N PHE A 64 -6.40 -11.42 -5.75
CA PHE A 64 -5.27 -12.12 -6.37
C PHE A 64 -5.40 -12.04 -7.90
N TYR A 65 -4.32 -11.70 -8.59
CA TYR A 65 -4.31 -11.58 -10.04
C TYR A 65 -2.91 -11.82 -10.63
N PRO A 66 -2.80 -12.35 -11.85
CA PRO A 66 -1.55 -12.36 -12.58
C PRO A 66 -1.28 -10.99 -13.19
N SER A 67 -0.04 -10.52 -13.13
CA SER A 67 0.39 -9.35 -13.90
C SER A 67 0.69 -9.71 -15.36
N ASN A 68 0.77 -8.70 -16.23
CA ASN A 68 1.03 -8.91 -17.66
C ASN A 68 2.42 -9.50 -17.96
N ASP A 69 3.37 -9.30 -17.05
CA ASP A 69 4.73 -9.87 -17.09
C ASP A 69 4.82 -11.24 -16.38
N GLY A 70 3.70 -11.81 -15.95
CA GLY A 70 3.61 -13.18 -15.44
C GLY A 70 3.91 -13.34 -13.96
N LEU A 71 3.98 -12.25 -13.19
CA LEU A 71 4.09 -12.30 -11.73
C LEU A 71 2.72 -12.62 -11.10
N SER A 72 2.76 -13.26 -9.94
CA SER A 72 1.59 -13.47 -9.10
C SER A 72 1.45 -12.29 -8.15
N CYS A 73 0.30 -11.61 -8.19
CA CYS A 73 0.07 -10.40 -7.41
C CYS A 73 -1.15 -10.52 -6.49
N PHE A 74 -1.09 -9.74 -5.41
CA PHE A 74 -2.17 -9.50 -4.47
C PHE A 74 -2.31 -8.00 -4.24
N ALA A 75 -3.54 -7.50 -4.08
CA ALA A 75 -3.79 -6.11 -3.73
C ALA A 75 -4.94 -5.96 -2.74
N TYR A 76 -4.81 -4.98 -1.84
CA TYR A 76 -5.90 -4.33 -1.14
C TYR A 76 -6.24 -3.02 -1.82
N PHE A 77 -7.53 -2.72 -1.98
CA PHE A 77 -7.96 -1.44 -2.51
C PHE A 77 -9.31 -1.01 -1.93
N ALA A 78 -9.41 0.29 -1.66
CA ALA A 78 -10.65 0.94 -1.26
C ALA A 78 -10.83 2.22 -2.08
N GLN A 79 -12.09 2.56 -2.32
CA GLN A 79 -12.42 3.86 -2.90
C GLN A 79 -12.56 4.87 -1.77
N VAL A 80 -11.83 5.99 -1.85
CA VAL A 80 -11.94 7.11 -0.91
C VAL A 80 -12.60 8.26 -1.64
N THR A 81 -13.67 8.79 -1.06
CA THR A 81 -14.54 9.79 -1.68
C THR A 81 -14.84 10.93 -0.71
N ASP A 82 -15.46 11.98 -1.25
CA ASP A 82 -16.07 13.05 -0.46
C ASP A 82 -15.11 13.74 0.51
N PHE A 83 -13.84 13.88 0.11
CA PHE A 83 -12.87 14.70 0.81
C PHE A 83 -13.38 16.13 0.98
N ALA A 84 -13.21 16.67 2.18
CA ALA A 84 -13.40 18.08 2.45
C ALA A 84 -12.27 18.90 1.80
N GLY A 85 -12.45 20.23 1.71
CA GLY A 85 -11.35 21.13 1.38
C GLY A 85 -10.28 21.08 2.48
N GLY A 86 -8.99 21.08 2.08
CA GLY A 86 -7.86 20.99 3.00
C GLY A 86 -6.97 19.77 2.76
N GLU A 87 -6.13 19.47 3.75
CA GLU A 87 -5.16 18.37 3.72
C GLU A 87 -5.69 17.13 4.43
N HIS A 88 -5.45 15.97 3.83
CA HIS A 88 -5.81 14.65 4.34
C HIS A 88 -4.62 13.71 4.23
N HIS A 89 -4.33 12.94 5.27
CA HIS A 89 -3.25 11.96 5.29
C HIS A 89 -3.81 10.56 5.21
N LEU A 90 -3.52 9.85 4.12
CA LEU A 90 -3.79 8.43 3.99
C LEU A 90 -2.46 7.72 4.23
N VAL A 91 -2.41 6.82 5.22
CA VAL A 91 -1.18 6.11 5.59
C VAL A 91 -1.39 4.62 5.50
N THR A 92 -0.60 3.96 4.66
CA THR A 92 -0.48 2.50 4.63
C THR A 92 0.81 2.09 5.33
N THR A 93 0.72 1.31 6.40
CA THR A 93 1.88 0.69 7.04
C THR A 93 1.93 -0.79 6.70
N VAL A 94 3.04 -1.23 6.12
CA VAL A 94 3.33 -2.64 5.86
C VAL A 94 4.42 -3.07 6.84
N THR A 95 4.08 -4.01 7.72
CA THR A 95 5.05 -4.61 8.65
C THR A 95 5.50 -5.96 8.11
N PHE A 96 6.78 -6.08 7.81
CA PHE A 96 7.44 -7.33 7.46
C PHE A 96 7.92 -8.00 8.75
N THR A 97 7.26 -9.10 9.16
CA THR A 97 7.58 -9.82 10.41
C THR A 97 8.80 -10.73 10.28
N GLY A 98 9.31 -10.90 9.05
CA GLY A 98 10.54 -11.59 8.71
C GLY A 98 10.99 -11.23 7.30
N THR A 99 12.15 -11.72 6.88
CA THR A 99 12.66 -11.49 5.52
C THR A 99 11.73 -12.11 4.47
N VAL A 100 11.42 -11.34 3.44
CA VAL A 100 10.67 -11.74 2.25
C VAL A 100 11.50 -11.52 0.99
N ASN A 101 11.20 -12.27 -0.07
CA ASN A 101 11.85 -12.11 -1.37
C ASN A 101 10.79 -12.27 -2.45
N ASP A 102 10.61 -11.27 -3.31
CA ASP A 102 9.59 -11.27 -4.37
C ASP A 102 10.03 -12.02 -5.64
N GLY A 103 11.23 -12.59 -5.65
CA GLY A 103 11.86 -13.21 -6.81
C GLY A 103 12.85 -12.30 -7.55
N SER A 104 12.86 -11.01 -7.22
CA SER A 104 13.84 -10.01 -7.67
C SER A 104 14.65 -9.50 -6.47
N ASP A 105 13.95 -8.90 -5.51
CA ASP A 105 14.50 -8.14 -4.41
C ASP A 105 14.23 -8.84 -3.07
N THR A 106 15.11 -8.59 -2.10
CA THR A 106 14.99 -9.10 -0.73
C THR A 106 14.71 -7.96 0.22
N TYR A 107 13.66 -8.09 1.01
CA TYR A 107 13.21 -7.09 1.96
C TYR A 107 13.43 -7.66 3.36
N PRO A 108 14.26 -7.02 4.21
CA PRO A 108 14.44 -7.46 5.58
C PRO A 108 13.16 -7.26 6.40
N ALA A 109 13.13 -7.78 7.63
CA ALA A 109 12.08 -7.40 8.57
C ALA A 109 12.12 -5.89 8.83
N GLY A 110 10.98 -5.31 9.21
CA GLY A 110 10.84 -3.87 9.45
C GLY A 110 9.55 -3.32 8.86
N LYS A 111 9.48 -2.00 8.71
CA LYS A 111 8.26 -1.33 8.23
C LYS A 111 8.45 -0.56 6.95
N GLN A 112 7.45 -0.57 6.09
CA GLN A 112 7.29 0.41 5.03
C GLN A 112 6.06 1.25 5.30
N ILE A 113 6.23 2.57 5.28
CA ILE A 113 5.14 3.51 5.51
C ILE A 113 4.93 4.30 4.23
N PHE A 114 3.78 4.13 3.59
CA PHE A 114 3.37 4.96 2.45
C PHE A 114 2.46 6.05 2.99
N ASP A 115 2.94 7.30 2.99
CA ASP A 115 2.23 8.47 3.51
C ASP A 115 1.80 9.37 2.36
N TYR A 116 0.50 9.42 2.10
CA TYR A 116 -0.09 10.22 1.04
C TYR A 116 -0.75 11.47 1.65
N ALA A 117 -0.11 12.62 1.44
CA ALA A 117 -0.69 13.93 1.71
C ALA A 117 -1.57 14.36 0.53
N VAL A 118 -2.89 14.25 0.69
CA VAL A 118 -3.90 14.64 -0.30
C VAL A 118 -4.44 16.03 0.05
N TYR A 119 -4.16 17.01 -0.80
CA TYR A 119 -4.66 18.37 -0.63
C TYR A 119 -5.76 18.69 -1.65
N ILE A 120 -6.92 19.09 -1.15
CA ILE A 120 -8.05 19.57 -1.94
C ILE A 120 -8.14 21.10 -1.80
N LYS A 121 -8.18 21.82 -2.92
CA LYS A 121 -8.39 23.28 -2.88
C LYS A 121 -9.70 23.60 -2.14
N PRO A 122 -9.68 24.50 -1.13
CA PRO A 122 -10.87 24.93 -0.38
C PRO A 122 -11.96 25.55 -1.25
#